data_AF-A0A1X7EA68-F1
#
_entry.id   AF-A0A1X7EA68-F1
#
_cell.length_a   1.000
_cell.length_b   1.000
_cell.length_c   1.000
_cell.angle_alpha   90.00
_cell.angle_beta   90.00
_cell.angle_gamma   90.00
#
_symmetry.space_group_name_H-M   'P 1'
#
loop_
_entity.id
_entity.type
_entity.pdbx_description
1 polymer ?
#
loop_
_entity_poly.entity_id
_entity_poly.type
_entity_poly.pdbx_seq_one_letter_code
_entity_poly.pdbx_strand_id
1 'polypeptide(L)' 'MQILATRHYRGYAVSPSAHALPDGYFSSNLKLTRSGIAAHPAFYEFYSLGYFDNEADALGHSDRWAQDWIDTRG' A
#
# COMPACT_ATOMS: atom_id res chain seq x y z
N MET A 1 -14.06 7.89 9.83
CA MET A 1 -13.31 8.73 8.87
C MET A 1 -11.99 8.01 8.61
N GLN A 2 -11.90 7.26 7.49
CA GLN A 2 -10.71 6.47 7.18
C GLN A 2 -9.66 7.44 6.62
N ILE A 3 -8.64 7.72 7.43
CA ILE A 3 -7.55 8.62 7.07
C ILE A 3 -6.67 7.83 6.09
N LEU A 4 -6.98 7.92 4.79
CA LEU A 4 -6.11 7.46 3.72
C LEU A 4 -4.89 8.38 3.70
N ALA A 5 -3.96 8.16 4.64
CA ALA A 5 -2.70 8.88 4.72
C ALA A 5 -1.80 8.40 3.58
N THR A 6 -2.11 8.86 2.37
CA THR A 6 -1.24 8.66 1.21
C THR A 6 0.10 9.32 1.52
N ARG A 7 1.11 8.49 1.77
CA ARG A 7 2.44 8.93 2.21
C ARG A 7 3.36 9.00 1.00
N HIS A 8 4.15 10.06 0.89
CA HIS A 8 5.12 10.15 -0.19
C HIS A 8 6.47 9.58 0.25
N TYR A 9 7.01 8.62 -0.50
CA TYR A 9 8.30 7.99 -0.26
C TYR A 9 9.09 7.79 -1.56
N ARG A 10 10.29 8.37 -1.65
CA ARG A 10 11.21 8.26 -2.80
C ARG A 10 10.56 8.51 -4.17
N GLY A 11 9.64 9.48 -4.26
CA GLY A 11 8.92 9.83 -5.50
C GLY A 11 7.69 8.97 -5.79
N TYR A 12 7.30 8.07 -4.89
CA TYR A 12 6.07 7.32 -4.92
C TYR A 12 5.07 7.89 -3.90
N ALA A 13 3.81 8.03 -4.30
CA ALA A 13 2.69 8.13 -3.39
C ALA A 13 2.26 6.71 -3.00
N VAL A 14 2.39 6.40 -1.72
CA VAL A 14 2.12 5.12 -1.08
C VAL A 14 0.75 5.21 -0.40
N SER A 15 -0.19 4.38 -0.82
CA SER A 15 -1.54 4.33 -0.27
C SER A 15 -1.84 2.91 0.22
N PRO A 16 -1.53 2.61 1.49
CA PRO A 16 -1.91 1.35 2.11
C PRO A 16 -3.42 1.33 2.36
N SER A 17 -4.02 0.14 2.24
CA SER A 17 -5.44 -0.07 2.51
C SER A 17 -5.67 -1.45 3.10
N ALA A 18 -6.66 -1.55 3.97
CA ALA A 18 -7.11 -2.82 4.51
C ALA A 18 -8.51 -3.11 3.98
N HIS A 19 -8.69 -4.29 3.39
CA HIS A 19 -9.96 -4.75 2.90
C HIS A 19 -10.53 -5.80 3.85
N ALA A 20 -11.61 -5.46 4.55
CA ALA A 20 -12.32 -6.39 5.42
C ALA A 20 -12.99 -7.49 4.59
N LEU A 21 -12.77 -8.74 5.00
CA LEU A 21 -13.31 -9.94 4.38
C LEU A 21 -14.51 -10.48 5.18
N PRO A 22 -15.39 -11.26 4.53
CA PRO A 22 -16.58 -11.82 5.19
C PRO A 22 -16.28 -12.80 6.34
N ASP A 23 -15.06 -13.32 6.40
CA ASP A 23 -14.57 -14.25 7.42
C ASP A 23 -14.05 -13.56 8.69
N GLY A 24 -14.06 -12.22 8.71
CA GLY A 24 -13.57 -11.41 9.83
C GLY A 24 -12.09 -11.05 9.74
N TYR A 25 -11.38 -11.50 8.71
CA TYR A 25 -10.00 -11.09 8.44
C TYR A 25 -9.95 -9.81 7.60
N PHE A 26 -8.78 -9.19 7.54
CA PHE A 26 -8.44 -8.03 6.73
C PHE A 26 -7.34 -8.42 5.75
N SER A 27 -7.60 -8.23 4.46
CA SER A 27 -6.57 -8.31 3.42
C SER A 27 -5.77 -7.01 3.38
N SER A 28 -4.44 -7.14 3.43
CA SER A 28 -3.50 -6.04 3.29
C SER A 28 -3.28 -5.72 1.81
N ASN A 29 -3.70 -4.53 1.40
CA ASN A 29 -3.64 -4.06 0.02
C ASN A 29 -2.81 -2.79 -0.08
N LEU A 30 -2.22 -2.55 -1.24
CA LEU A 30 -1.33 -1.41 -1.46
C LEU A 30 -1.52 -0.84 -2.86
N LYS A 31 -1.63 0.49 -2.93
CA LYS A 31 -1.53 1.23 -4.19
C LYS A 31 -0.31 2.14 -4.16
N LEU A 32 0.50 2.07 -5.22
CA LEU A 32 1.66 2.92 -5.41
C LEU A 32 1.48 3.73 -6.70
N THR A 33 1.69 5.03 -6.60
CA THR A 33 1.69 5.93 -7.76
C THR A 33 3.02 6.66 -7.82
N ARG A 34 3.81 6.47 -8.87
CA ARG A 34 5.01 7.26 -9.10
C ARG A 34 4.66 8.51 -9.88
N SER A 35 4.69 9.65 -9.20
CA SER A 35 4.52 10.97 -9.83
C SER A 35 5.90 11.49 -10.21
N GLY A 36 6.34 11.23 -11.44
CA GLY A 36 7.60 11.74 -11.99
C GLY A 36 7.38 12.55 -13.27
N ILE A 37 8.39 13.34 -13.65
CA ILE A 37 8.45 14.14 -14.89
C ILE A 37 8.43 13.25 -16.16
N ALA A 38 8.53 11.93 -16.01
CA ALA A 38 8.44 10.98 -17.12
C ALA A 38 7.03 11.00 -17.73
N ALA A 39 6.97 10.93 -19.06
CA ALA A 39 5.74 11.01 -19.86
C ALA A 39 4.63 10.01 -19.50
N HIS A 40 4.91 9.02 -18.64
CA HIS A 40 3.95 8.03 -18.17
C HIS A 40 4.03 7.84 -16.65
N PRO A 41 3.00 8.26 -15.90
CA PRO A 41 2.89 7.92 -14.49
C PRO A 41 2.83 6.39 -14.32
N ALA A 42 3.59 5.86 -13.36
CA ALA A 42 3.64 4.44 -13.09
C ALA A 42 2.72 4.11 -11.91
N PHE A 43 1.73 3.26 -12.15
CA PHE A 43 0.76 2.82 -11.15
C PHE A 43 0.95 1.33 -10.86
N TYR A 44 0.98 0.98 -9.58
CA TYR A 44 1.05 -0.40 -9.12
C TYR A 44 -0.03 -0.63 -8.08
N GLU A 45 -0.74 -1.75 -8.23
CA GLU A 45 -1.72 -2.20 -7.25
C GLU A 45 -1.37 -3.62 -6.84
N PHE A 46 -1.32 -3.82 -5.53
CA PHE A 46 -1.08 -5.11 -4.92
C PHE A 46 -2.25 -5.44 -4.01
N TYR A 47 -2.71 -6.68 -4.13
CA TYR A 47 -3.85 -7.21 -3.40
C TYR A 47 -3.40 -8.42 -2.59
N SER A 48 -3.91 -8.54 -1.37
CA SER A 48 -3.63 -9.67 -0.49
C SER A 48 -2.14 -9.92 -0.26
N LEU A 49 -1.39 -8.86 0.10
CA LEU A 49 -0.01 -8.97 0.58
C LEU A 49 0.08 -9.83 1.85
N GLY A 50 -1.00 -9.86 2.63
CA GLY A 50 -1.19 -10.75 3.76
C GLY A 50 -2.64 -10.66 4.27
N TYR A 51 -3.00 -11.58 5.16
CA TYR A 51 -4.29 -11.61 5.84
C TYR A 51 -4.06 -11.44 7.35
N PHE A 52 -4.80 -10.53 7.96
CA PHE A 52 -4.62 -10.13 9.36
C PHE A 52 -5.96 -10.15 10.08
N ASP A 53 -5.96 -10.43 11.37
CA ASP A 53 -7.16 -10.42 12.21
C ASP A 53 -7.62 -9.01 12.58
N ASN A 54 -6.79 -7.99 12.31
CA ASN A 54 -7.11 -6.59 12.57
C ASN A 54 -6.65 -5.64 11.45
N GLU A 55 -7.37 -4.53 11.31
CA GLU A 55 -7.16 -3.53 10.25
C GLU A 55 -5.80 -2.82 10.38
N ALA A 56 -5.35 -2.53 11.61
CA ALA A 56 -4.13 -1.78 11.87
C ALA A 56 -2.88 -2.55 11.41
N ASP A 57 -2.85 -3.86 11.64
CA ASP A 57 -1.75 -4.72 11.21
C ASP A 57 -1.74 -4.88 9.69
N ALA A 58 -2.91 -5.01 9.05
CA ALA A 58 -3.00 -5.02 7.59
C ALA A 58 -2.48 -3.71 6.96
N LEU A 59 -2.80 -2.56 7.55
CA LEU A 59 -2.29 -1.26 7.10
C LEU A 59 -0.79 -1.11 7.35
N GLY A 60 -0.30 -1.47 8.55
CA GLY A 60 1.11 -1.40 8.91
C GLY A 60 1.97 -2.31 8.02
N HIS A 61 1.47 -3.50 7.70
CA HIS A 61 2.15 -4.45 6.82
C HIS A 61 2.34 -3.88 5.41
N SER A 62 1.27 -3.34 4.81
CA SER A 62 1.35 -2.77 3.45
C SER A 62 2.25 -1.53 3.38
N ASP A 63 2.29 -0.68 4.41
CA ASP A 63 3.20 0.46 4.48
C ASP A 63 4.68 0.02 4.57
N ARG A 64 4.98 -0.97 5.42
CA ARG A 64 6.34 -1.53 5.54
C ARG A 64 6.79 -2.20 4.25
N TRP A 65 5.93 -3.04 3.69
CA TRP A 65 6.18 -3.77 2.45
C TRP A 65 6.41 -2.79 1.28
N ALA A 66 5.65 -1.69 1.23
CA ALA A 66 5.84 -0.65 0.21
C ALA A 66 7.25 -0.05 0.24
N GLN A 67 7.77 0.26 1.43
CA GLN A 67 9.11 0.83 1.60
C GLN A 67 10.17 -0.16 1.07
N ASP A 68 10.08 -1.43 1.48
CA ASP A 68 11.03 -2.48 1.06
C ASP A 68 10.97 -2.73 -0.46
N TRP A 69 9.76 -2.73 -1.05
CA TRP A 69 9.58 -2.89 -2.49
C TRP A 69 10.15 -1.72 -3.29
N ILE A 70 9.91 -0.48 -2.84
CA ILE A 70 10.47 0.72 -3.46
C ILE A 70 11.99 0.70 -3.36
N ASP A 71 12.54 0.31 -2.22
CA ASP A 71 13.98 0.27 -1.96
C ASP A 71 14.70 -0.83 -2.76
N THR A 72 14.04 -1.94 -3.05
CA THR A 72 14.59 -3.02 -3.89
C THR A 72 14.60 -2.64 -5.39
N ARG A 73 13.77 -1.67 -5.77
CA ARG A 73 13.51 -1.32 -7.16
C ARG A 73 14.24 -0.06 -7.63
N GLY A 74 14.49 0.88 -6.71
CA GLY A 74 15.19 2.14 -6.97
C GLY A 74 16.70 1.98 -6.97
#